data_AF-Q5H066-F1
#
_entry.id   AF-Q5H066-F1
#
_cell.length_a   1.000
_cell.length_b   1.000
_cell.length_c   1.000
_cell.angle_alpha   90.00
_cell.angle_beta   90.00
_cell.angle_gamma   90.00
#
_symmetry.space_group_name_H-M   'P 1'
#
loop_
_entity.id
_entity.type
_entity.pdbx_description
1 polymer ?
#
loop_
_entity_poly.entity_id
_entity_poly.type
_entity_poly.pdbx_seq_one_letter_code
_entity_poly.pdbx_strand_id
1 'polypeptide(L)'
;MQQEQRIDSLTGIRGLAALLVVYAHLTEEKFFTDTHLFPGEMGVMVFFTLSGFLMAFLYGEKDASYPSVARYAISRSSRIAPAYLTVVLASYLIYNLIDPHFVYAISNDNLLRHLLFSGNVSALWSIPPEVQFYVIFIGIWFALHASRTKSNVTLMVAVLGSILMLIAYRAHLPGTFVGSKIHYFLAGVVLGLVRTRVVAGVNMTTLAFLQAGVIALVLAVIAGVVDVDLGSKRELYLTLETAGFAGIFVFLFSFDTALSKRLLGNRLTMLIGECSFSVYLLNIPIIYAALVVMDGMQPRPALALPIGAITIAAAWSMYRLVEMPGNTALRRLGTRLLLPPRTAPVPSSAVTSVPTDVQPGRTP
;
A
#
# COMPACT_ATOMS: atom_id res chain seq x y z
N MET A 1 15.02 -17.27 -9.16
CA MET A 1 14.25 -16.25 -8.40
C MET A 1 14.11 -15.07 -9.33
N GLN A 2 12.99 -14.94 -10.04
CA GLN A 2 12.73 -13.74 -10.84
C GLN A 2 12.69 -12.56 -9.88
N GLN A 3 13.53 -11.54 -10.10
CA GLN A 3 13.39 -10.23 -9.46
C GLN A 3 11.91 -9.85 -9.59
N GLU A 4 11.19 -9.76 -8.48
CA GLU A 4 9.90 -9.06 -8.48
C GLU A 4 10.18 -7.71 -9.10
N GLN A 5 9.56 -7.40 -10.25
CA GLN A 5 9.70 -6.12 -10.94
C GLN A 5 9.26 -5.02 -9.97
N ARG A 6 10.22 -4.49 -9.21
CA ARG A 6 10.04 -3.34 -8.33
C ARG A 6 9.92 -2.13 -9.23
N ILE A 7 8.77 -1.48 -9.19
CA ILE A 7 8.57 -0.20 -9.86
C ILE A 7 8.96 0.87 -8.86
N ASP A 8 10.15 1.45 -9.06
CA ASP A 8 10.74 2.39 -8.11
C ASP A 8 9.85 3.62 -7.93
N SER A 9 9.23 4.10 -9.01
CA SER A 9 8.28 5.23 -8.97
C SER A 9 7.10 4.98 -8.03
N LEU A 10 6.56 3.76 -7.97
CA LEU A 10 5.48 3.43 -7.02
C LEU A 10 5.96 3.43 -5.57
N THR A 11 7.23 3.08 -5.32
CA THR A 11 7.82 3.24 -3.99
C THR A 11 7.93 4.72 -3.63
N GLY A 12 8.36 5.56 -4.58
CA GLY A 12 8.41 7.00 -4.41
C GLY A 12 7.05 7.63 -4.10
N ILE A 13 5.98 7.20 -4.79
CA ILE A 13 4.60 7.66 -4.50
C ILE A 13 4.21 7.34 -3.05
N ARG A 14 4.55 6.15 -2.54
CA ARG A 14 4.29 5.79 -1.13
C ARG A 14 5.00 6.74 -0.17
N GLY A 15 6.23 7.13 -0.50
CA GLY A 15 7.00 8.09 0.29
C GLY A 15 6.32 9.47 0.31
N LEU A 16 5.91 9.96 -0.85
CA LEU A 16 5.16 11.22 -0.96
C LEU A 16 3.84 11.18 -0.19
N ALA A 17 3.09 10.08 -0.31
CA ALA A 17 1.84 9.89 0.43
C ALA A 17 2.06 9.90 1.95
N ALA A 18 3.13 9.26 2.45
CA ALA A 18 3.49 9.33 3.87
C ALA A 18 3.83 10.75 4.32
N LEU A 19 4.58 11.51 3.50
CA LEU A 19 4.92 12.91 3.80
C LEU A 19 3.70 13.82 3.80
N LEU A 20 2.73 13.61 2.91
CA LEU A 20 1.46 14.34 2.91
C LEU A 20 0.68 14.08 4.22
N VAL A 21 0.70 12.85 4.72
CA VAL A 21 0.11 12.51 6.02
C VAL A 21 0.85 13.19 7.17
N VAL A 22 2.18 13.21 7.17
CA VAL A 22 2.97 13.94 8.19
C VAL A 22 2.65 15.44 8.15
N TYR A 23 2.61 16.03 6.95
CA TYR A 23 2.27 17.43 6.76
C TYR A 23 0.87 17.75 7.30
N ALA A 24 -0.13 16.92 7.00
CA ALA A 24 -1.49 17.12 7.48
C ALA A 24 -1.59 17.14 9.01
N HIS A 25 -0.93 16.21 9.70
CA HIS A 25 -0.96 16.18 11.16
C HIS A 25 -0.18 17.35 11.79
N LEU A 26 0.91 17.81 11.15
CA LEU A 26 1.59 19.04 11.58
C LEU A 26 0.69 20.26 11.40
N THR A 27 -0.10 20.32 10.32
CA THR A 27 -1.09 21.37 10.11
C THR A 27 -2.23 21.32 11.14
N GLU A 28 -2.75 20.13 11.47
CA GLU A 28 -3.78 19.95 12.52
C GLU A 28 -3.28 20.44 13.90
N GLU A 29 -1.98 20.28 14.17
CA GLU A 29 -1.30 20.81 15.36
C GLU A 29 -0.78 22.26 15.18
N LYS A 30 -1.31 23.00 14.20
CA LYS A 30 -1.07 24.43 13.95
C LYS A 30 0.37 24.82 13.60
N PHE A 31 1.23 23.88 13.19
CA PHE A 31 2.57 24.21 12.68
C PHE A 31 2.52 24.91 11.33
N PHE A 32 1.47 24.70 10.55
CA PHE A 32 1.21 25.34 9.26
C PHE A 32 -0.23 25.85 9.20
N THR A 33 -0.52 26.70 8.21
CA THR A 33 -1.88 27.15 7.94
C THR A 33 -2.73 26.00 7.40
N ASP A 34 -3.96 25.90 7.87
CA ASP A 34 -4.95 24.96 7.36
C ASP A 34 -5.18 25.11 5.86
N THR A 35 -5.47 23.98 5.22
CA THR A 35 -5.77 23.91 3.80
C THR A 35 -7.04 23.07 3.57
N HIS A 36 -7.89 23.53 2.66
CA HIS A 36 -9.08 22.80 2.23
C HIS A 36 -8.75 21.61 1.31
N LEU A 37 -7.46 21.33 1.05
CA LEU A 37 -7.02 20.26 0.16
C LEU A 37 -6.93 18.88 0.82
N PHE A 38 -7.06 18.78 2.14
CA PHE A 38 -7.06 17.50 2.87
C PHE A 38 -5.87 16.58 2.51
N PRO A 39 -4.61 17.05 2.65
CA PRO A 39 -3.43 16.32 2.19
C PRO A 39 -3.26 14.94 2.85
N GLY A 40 -3.64 14.80 4.12
CA GLY A 40 -3.54 13.53 4.84
C GLY A 40 -4.51 12.51 4.29
N GLU A 41 -5.75 12.94 4.02
CA GLU A 41 -6.79 12.11 3.44
C GLU A 41 -6.39 11.65 2.04
N MET A 42 -5.87 12.55 1.19
CA MET A 42 -5.33 12.22 -0.13
C MET A 42 -4.19 11.20 -0.04
N GLY A 43 -3.26 11.35 0.92
CA GLY A 43 -2.19 10.39 1.16
C GLY A 43 -2.73 8.99 1.48
N VAL A 44 -3.72 8.90 2.36
CA VAL A 44 -4.38 7.62 2.70
C VAL A 44 -5.11 7.01 1.50
N MET A 45 -5.78 7.80 0.66
CA MET A 45 -6.42 7.31 -0.57
C MET A 45 -5.40 6.71 -1.53
N VAL A 46 -4.27 7.38 -1.71
CA VAL A 46 -3.16 6.87 -2.53
C VAL A 46 -2.65 5.54 -1.98
N PHE A 47 -2.54 5.37 -0.66
CA PHE A 47 -2.18 4.07 -0.06
C PHE A 47 -3.20 2.98 -0.39
N PHE A 48 -4.51 3.25 -0.26
CA PHE A 48 -5.56 2.28 -0.60
C PHE A 48 -5.55 1.92 -2.08
N THR A 49 -5.43 2.90 -2.97
CA THR A 49 -5.35 2.67 -4.41
C THR A 49 -4.09 1.91 -4.79
N LEU A 50 -2.92 2.25 -4.22
CA LEU A 50 -1.68 1.50 -4.44
C LEU A 50 -1.79 0.06 -3.96
N SER A 51 -2.49 -0.17 -2.85
CA SER A 51 -2.74 -1.51 -2.31
C SER A 51 -3.50 -2.36 -3.33
N GLY A 52 -4.65 -1.86 -3.83
CA GLY A 52 -5.43 -2.53 -4.86
C GLY A 52 -4.66 -2.74 -6.17
N PHE A 53 -3.93 -1.70 -6.62
CA PHE A 53 -3.12 -1.73 -7.83
C PHE A 53 -2.04 -2.80 -7.77
N LEU A 54 -1.22 -2.82 -6.71
CA LEU A 54 -0.13 -3.77 -6.57
C LEU A 54 -0.64 -5.21 -6.43
N MET A 55 -1.78 -5.41 -5.75
CA MET A 55 -2.34 -6.75 -5.62
C MET A 55 -2.78 -7.29 -6.99
N ALA A 56 -3.52 -6.50 -7.76
CA ALA A 56 -3.95 -6.88 -9.09
C ALA A 56 -2.79 -7.04 -10.06
N PHE A 57 -1.82 -6.12 -10.05
CA PHE A 57 -0.65 -6.17 -10.93
C PHE A 57 0.24 -7.40 -10.67
N LEU A 58 0.46 -7.76 -9.40
CA LEU A 58 1.36 -8.87 -9.04
C LEU A 58 0.69 -10.24 -9.03
N TYR A 59 -0.63 -10.33 -8.83
CA TYR A 59 -1.34 -11.59 -8.63
C TYR A 59 -2.52 -11.81 -9.57
N GLY A 60 -3.06 -10.77 -10.21
CA GLY A 60 -4.29 -10.88 -11.02
C GLY A 60 -4.19 -11.89 -12.17
N GLU A 61 -3.00 -12.06 -12.75
CA GLU A 61 -2.75 -13.04 -13.81
C GLU A 61 -2.22 -14.40 -13.31
N LYS A 62 -2.01 -14.56 -12.00
CA LYS A 62 -1.56 -15.83 -11.41
C LYS A 62 -2.73 -16.75 -11.08
N ASP A 63 -2.48 -18.04 -11.01
CA ASP A 63 -3.50 -19.01 -10.61
C ASP A 63 -3.80 -18.92 -9.12
N ALA A 64 -5.09 -18.99 -8.79
CA ALA A 64 -5.60 -18.94 -7.43
C ALA A 64 -5.51 -20.32 -6.73
N SER A 65 -4.34 -20.96 -6.79
CA SER A 65 -4.08 -22.21 -6.09
C SER A 65 -3.77 -21.98 -4.61
N TYR A 66 -4.03 -22.98 -3.76
CA TYR A 66 -3.73 -22.89 -2.32
C TYR A 66 -2.29 -22.41 -2.03
N PRO A 67 -1.22 -22.94 -2.68
CA PRO A 67 0.14 -22.46 -2.44
C PRO A 67 0.35 -20.98 -2.82
N SER A 68 -0.34 -20.50 -3.86
CA SER A 68 -0.27 -19.10 -4.31
C SER A 68 -0.98 -18.17 -3.32
N VAL A 69 -2.17 -18.54 -2.85
CA VAL A 69 -2.93 -17.78 -1.85
C VAL A 69 -2.22 -17.77 -0.50
N ALA A 70 -1.64 -18.89 -0.06
CA ALA A 70 -0.83 -18.95 1.16
C ALA A 70 0.40 -18.02 1.06
N ARG A 71 1.14 -18.04 -0.05
CA ARG A 71 2.27 -17.10 -0.27
C ARG A 71 1.82 -15.65 -0.27
N TYR A 72 0.67 -15.34 -0.86
CA TYR A 72 0.07 -14.02 -0.81
C TYR A 72 -0.21 -13.58 0.62
N ALA A 73 -0.94 -14.39 1.39
CA ALA A 73 -1.31 -14.10 2.77
C ALA A 73 -0.07 -13.88 3.64
N ILE A 74 0.91 -14.77 3.56
CA ILE A 74 2.20 -14.64 4.27
C ILE A 74 2.88 -13.32 3.90
N SER A 75 2.96 -12.99 2.62
CA SER A 75 3.63 -11.78 2.12
C SER A 75 2.94 -10.49 2.58
N ARG A 76 1.61 -10.50 2.72
CA ARG A 76 0.83 -9.34 3.18
C ARG A 76 0.85 -9.19 4.69
N SER A 77 0.65 -10.27 5.43
CA SER A 77 0.75 -10.27 6.89
C SER A 77 2.16 -9.90 7.36
N SER A 78 3.20 -10.40 6.68
CA SER A 78 4.60 -10.09 7.04
C SER A 78 4.97 -8.63 6.82
N ARG A 79 4.24 -7.92 5.96
CA ARG A 79 4.47 -6.50 5.67
C ARG A 79 3.86 -5.58 6.71
N ILE A 80 2.67 -5.91 7.24
CA ILE A 80 1.95 -5.04 8.20
C ILE A 80 2.24 -5.42 9.64
N ALA A 81 2.15 -6.72 9.98
CA ALA A 81 2.05 -7.16 11.36
C ALA A 81 3.23 -6.76 12.27
N PRO A 82 4.52 -6.90 11.88
CA PRO A 82 5.63 -6.62 12.79
C PRO A 82 5.65 -5.19 13.30
N ALA A 83 5.61 -4.23 12.37
CA ALA A 83 5.66 -2.81 12.70
C ALA A 83 4.38 -2.36 13.42
N TYR A 84 3.21 -2.76 12.92
CA TYR A 84 1.92 -2.39 13.52
C TYR A 84 1.78 -2.91 14.96
N LEU A 85 2.02 -4.20 15.19
CA LEU A 85 1.88 -4.80 16.51
C LEU A 85 2.91 -4.23 17.50
N THR A 86 4.11 -3.91 17.03
CA THR A 86 5.11 -3.23 17.88
C THR A 86 4.60 -1.87 18.35
N VAL A 87 4.02 -1.07 17.44
CA VAL A 87 3.45 0.24 17.80
C VAL A 87 2.23 0.10 18.71
N VAL A 88 1.35 -0.87 18.46
CA VAL A 88 0.19 -1.15 19.33
C VAL A 88 0.64 -1.51 20.74
N LEU A 89 1.60 -2.44 20.88
CA LEU A 89 2.11 -2.86 22.18
C LEU A 89 2.87 -1.75 22.90
N ALA A 90 3.74 -1.01 22.19
CA ALA A 90 4.45 0.12 22.76
C ALA A 90 3.48 1.20 23.24
N SER A 91 2.44 1.50 22.45
CA SER A 91 1.43 2.51 22.79
C SER A 91 0.58 2.09 23.98
N TYR A 92 0.20 0.81 24.07
CA TYR A 92 -0.46 0.25 25.24
C TYR A 92 0.40 0.42 26.50
N LEU A 93 1.70 0.11 26.43
CA LEU A 93 2.60 0.27 27.59
C LEU A 93 2.75 1.74 27.98
N ILE A 94 2.95 2.64 27.00
CA ILE A 94 3.08 4.08 27.26
C ILE A 94 1.79 4.60 27.90
N TYR A 95 0.63 4.31 27.32
CA TYR A 95 -0.65 4.83 27.78
C TYR A 95 -1.01 4.37 29.20
N ASN A 96 -0.77 3.09 29.53
CA ASN A 96 -1.20 2.53 30.82
C ASN A 96 -0.14 2.68 31.94
N LEU A 97 1.14 2.86 31.61
CA LEU A 97 2.23 2.86 32.59
C LEU A 97 3.01 4.17 32.70
N ILE A 98 2.99 5.03 31.67
CA ILE A 98 3.86 6.22 31.60
C ILE A 98 3.03 7.49 31.50
N ASP A 99 2.12 7.58 30.53
CA ASP A 99 1.36 8.79 30.22
C ASP A 99 -0.09 8.46 29.82
N PRO A 100 -1.06 8.64 30.75
CA PRO A 100 -2.48 8.44 30.48
C PRO A 100 -3.10 9.38 29.44
N HIS A 101 -2.39 10.43 29.01
CA HIS A 101 -2.82 11.35 27.96
C HIS A 101 -2.20 11.02 26.59
N PHE A 102 -1.42 9.93 26.51
CA PHE A 102 -0.76 9.55 25.27
C PHE A 102 -1.77 9.37 24.12
N VAL A 103 -1.46 10.00 22.98
CA VAL A 103 -2.34 10.12 21.81
C VAL A 103 -2.88 8.81 21.26
N TYR A 104 -2.11 7.72 21.35
CA TYR A 104 -2.59 6.37 21.04
C TYR A 104 -3.13 5.72 22.31
N ALA A 105 -4.36 6.11 22.67
CA ALA A 105 -5.09 5.63 23.84
C ALA A 105 -5.53 4.16 23.72
N ILE A 106 -4.56 3.25 23.80
CA ILE A 106 -4.79 1.81 23.77
C ILE A 106 -4.87 1.31 25.21
N SER A 107 -6.09 1.04 25.69
CA SER A 107 -6.39 0.53 27.02
C SER A 107 -6.69 -0.97 26.99
N ASN A 108 -6.91 -1.57 28.17
CA ASN A 108 -7.34 -2.97 28.28
C ASN A 108 -8.62 -3.28 27.49
N ASP A 109 -9.55 -2.32 27.41
CA ASP A 109 -10.86 -2.50 26.76
C ASP A 109 -10.75 -2.62 25.24
N ASN A 110 -9.74 -1.99 24.64
CA ASN A 110 -9.59 -1.92 23.18
C ASN A 110 -8.33 -2.63 22.66
N LEU A 111 -7.44 -3.13 23.53
CA LEU A 111 -6.21 -3.81 23.15
C LEU A 111 -6.47 -4.98 22.21
N LEU A 112 -7.40 -5.87 22.56
CA LEU A 112 -7.74 -7.04 21.74
C LEU A 112 -8.19 -6.64 20.34
N ARG A 113 -8.98 -5.57 20.23
CA ARG A 113 -9.45 -5.04 18.94
C ARG A 113 -8.28 -4.55 18.08
N HIS A 114 -7.27 -3.94 18.66
CA HIS A 114 -6.06 -3.52 17.94
C HIS A 114 -5.18 -4.72 17.55
N LEU A 115 -4.98 -5.70 18.45
CA LEU A 115 -4.23 -6.92 18.15
C LEU A 115 -4.86 -7.73 17.00
N LEU A 116 -6.18 -7.68 16.86
CA LEU A 116 -6.94 -8.30 15.76
C LEU A 116 -7.08 -7.41 14.52
N PHE A 117 -6.30 -6.32 14.40
CA PHE A 117 -6.33 -5.39 13.26
C PHE A 117 -7.71 -4.76 12.99
N SER A 118 -8.50 -4.53 14.04
CA SER A 118 -9.83 -3.92 13.96
C SER A 118 -9.93 -2.58 14.70
N GLY A 119 -8.81 -2.10 15.25
CA GLY A 119 -8.73 -0.86 16.03
C GLY A 119 -8.98 0.41 15.21
N ASN A 120 -9.35 1.49 15.88
CA ASN A 120 -9.74 2.75 15.24
C ASN A 120 -9.22 4.01 15.96
N VAL A 121 -8.20 3.85 16.80
CA VAL A 121 -7.62 4.95 17.57
C VAL A 121 -6.66 5.75 16.69
N SER A 122 -6.90 7.07 16.60
CA SER A 122 -6.02 8.02 15.90
C SER A 122 -5.65 7.52 14.49
N ALA A 123 -4.42 7.70 14.01
CA ALA A 123 -3.98 7.25 12.67
C ALA A 123 -4.14 5.73 12.39
N LEU A 124 -4.39 4.89 13.40
CA LEU A 124 -4.49 3.44 13.20
C LEU A 124 -5.79 3.01 12.49
N TRP A 125 -6.77 3.92 12.32
CA TRP A 125 -8.07 3.63 11.69
C TRP A 125 -8.00 3.14 10.24
N SER A 126 -6.92 3.45 9.51
CA SER A 126 -6.77 3.09 8.10
C SER A 126 -6.27 1.64 7.90
N ILE A 127 -5.73 1.01 8.95
CA ILE A 127 -5.16 -0.34 8.88
C ILE A 127 -6.25 -1.42 8.74
N PRO A 128 -7.36 -1.41 9.51
CA PRO A 128 -8.42 -2.40 9.35
C PRO A 128 -9.01 -2.47 7.93
N PRO A 129 -9.37 -1.35 7.26
CA PRO A 129 -9.79 -1.39 5.86
C PRO A 129 -8.79 -2.06 4.93
N GLU A 130 -7.48 -1.83 5.11
CA GLU A 130 -6.43 -2.45 4.29
C GLU A 130 -6.33 -3.97 4.52
N VAL A 131 -6.35 -4.42 5.79
CA VAL A 131 -6.31 -5.85 6.13
C VAL A 131 -7.56 -6.57 5.64
N GLN A 132 -8.74 -5.97 5.82
CA GLN A 132 -10.01 -6.49 5.29
C GLN A 132 -9.99 -6.57 3.76
N PHE A 133 -9.41 -5.57 3.08
CA PHE A 133 -9.25 -5.61 1.63
C PHE A 133 -8.38 -6.78 1.18
N TYR A 134 -7.33 -7.15 1.90
CA TYR A 134 -6.52 -8.32 1.53
C TYR A 134 -7.33 -9.62 1.51
N VAL A 135 -8.31 -9.76 2.40
CA VAL A 135 -9.24 -10.89 2.40
C VAL A 135 -10.20 -10.80 1.22
N ILE A 136 -10.81 -9.63 0.98
CA ILE A 136 -11.70 -9.41 -0.18
C ILE A 136 -10.96 -9.66 -1.50
N PHE A 137 -9.70 -9.25 -1.59
CA PHE A 137 -8.88 -9.44 -2.78
C PHE A 137 -8.67 -10.93 -3.11
N ILE A 138 -8.62 -11.82 -2.12
CA ILE A 138 -8.59 -13.27 -2.38
C ILE A 138 -9.87 -13.68 -3.14
N GLY A 139 -11.04 -13.20 -2.73
CA GLY A 139 -12.29 -13.41 -3.46
C GLY A 139 -12.27 -12.85 -4.88
N ILE A 140 -11.76 -11.62 -5.06
CA ILE A 140 -11.53 -11.01 -6.39
C ILE A 140 -10.60 -11.89 -7.23
N TRP A 141 -9.51 -12.39 -6.64
CA TRP A 141 -8.53 -13.20 -7.35
C TRP A 141 -9.12 -14.54 -7.81
N PHE A 142 -9.92 -15.21 -6.96
CA PHE A 142 -10.67 -16.39 -7.38
C PHE A 142 -11.66 -16.09 -8.51
N ALA A 143 -12.37 -14.96 -8.45
CA ALA A 143 -13.27 -14.53 -9.54
C ALA A 143 -12.52 -14.25 -10.85
N LEU A 144 -11.36 -13.59 -10.79
CA LEU A 144 -10.50 -13.34 -11.96
C LEU A 144 -9.98 -14.66 -12.56
N HIS A 145 -9.56 -15.61 -11.72
CA HIS A 145 -9.13 -16.93 -12.17
C HIS A 145 -10.29 -17.73 -12.80
N ALA A 146 -11.48 -17.69 -12.19
CA ALA A 146 -12.69 -18.33 -12.72
C ALA A 146 -13.13 -17.73 -14.08
N SER A 147 -12.99 -16.41 -14.24
CA SER A 147 -13.29 -15.72 -15.50
C SER A 147 -12.38 -16.18 -16.65
N ARG A 148 -11.07 -16.32 -16.37
CA ARG A 148 -10.08 -16.75 -17.36
C ARG A 148 -10.22 -18.24 -17.74
N THR A 149 -10.53 -19.10 -16.77
CA THR A 149 -10.70 -20.54 -16.98
C THR A 149 -12.11 -20.95 -17.39
N LYS A 150 -13.07 -20.02 -17.41
CA LYS A 150 -14.50 -20.26 -17.61
C LYS A 150 -15.10 -21.32 -16.66
N SER A 151 -14.44 -21.58 -15.53
CA SER A 151 -14.74 -22.73 -14.66
C SER A 151 -15.92 -22.48 -13.72
N ASN A 152 -16.16 -21.23 -13.30
CA ASN A 152 -17.20 -20.92 -12.30
C ASN A 152 -17.78 -19.50 -12.46
N VAL A 153 -18.77 -19.36 -13.34
CA VAL A 153 -19.45 -18.08 -13.60
C VAL A 153 -20.25 -17.61 -12.38
N THR A 154 -20.85 -18.52 -11.60
CA THR A 154 -21.63 -18.19 -10.41
C THR A 154 -20.78 -17.47 -9.36
N LEU A 155 -19.56 -17.96 -9.11
CA LEU A 155 -18.61 -17.30 -8.20
C LEU A 155 -18.25 -15.89 -8.69
N MET A 156 -18.01 -15.73 -10.00
CA MET A 156 -17.69 -14.44 -10.59
C MET A 156 -18.84 -13.44 -10.41
N VAL A 157 -20.08 -13.85 -10.69
CA VAL A 157 -21.28 -13.02 -10.52
C VAL A 157 -21.50 -12.67 -9.05
N ALA A 158 -21.33 -13.63 -8.13
CA ALA A 158 -21.48 -13.40 -6.70
C ALA A 158 -20.46 -12.37 -6.16
N VAL A 159 -19.19 -12.49 -6.56
CA VAL A 159 -18.14 -11.54 -6.16
C VAL A 159 -18.39 -10.16 -6.76
N LEU A 160 -18.74 -10.07 -8.04
CA LEU A 160 -19.03 -8.79 -8.68
C LEU A 160 -20.28 -8.12 -8.07
N GLY A 161 -21.34 -8.89 -7.83
CA GLY A 161 -22.55 -8.40 -7.15
C GLY A 161 -22.27 -7.88 -5.74
N SER A 162 -21.44 -8.60 -4.97
CA SER A 162 -21.01 -8.16 -3.64
C SER A 162 -20.22 -6.85 -3.70
N ILE A 163 -19.32 -6.71 -4.67
CA ILE A 163 -18.55 -5.48 -4.90
C ILE A 163 -19.45 -4.31 -5.25
N LEU A 164 -20.38 -4.50 -6.19
CA LEU A 164 -21.34 -3.47 -6.59
C LEU A 164 -22.22 -3.05 -5.42
N MET A 165 -22.64 -4.00 -4.59
CA MET A 165 -23.38 -3.71 -3.35
C MET A 165 -22.53 -2.88 -2.37
N LEU A 166 -21.27 -3.23 -2.14
CA LEU A 166 -20.37 -2.45 -1.28
C LEU A 166 -20.17 -1.03 -1.81
N ILE A 167 -20.01 -0.86 -3.13
CA ILE A 167 -19.92 0.47 -3.74
C ILE A 167 -21.23 1.23 -3.51
N ALA A 168 -22.39 0.64 -3.79
CA ALA A 168 -23.68 1.30 -3.66
C ALA A 168 -23.98 1.75 -2.22
N TYR A 169 -23.67 0.91 -1.23
CA TYR A 169 -23.95 1.18 0.18
C TYR A 169 -22.81 1.86 0.95
N ARG A 170 -21.70 2.21 0.29
CA ARG A 170 -20.48 2.74 0.93
C ARG A 170 -20.71 3.89 1.91
N ALA A 171 -21.66 4.79 1.62
CA ALA A 171 -21.96 5.97 2.43
C ALA A 171 -22.60 5.65 3.80
N HIS A 172 -23.17 4.44 3.94
CA HIS A 172 -23.81 3.96 5.16
C HIS A 172 -22.92 3.03 5.99
N LEU A 173 -21.77 2.63 5.44
CA LEU A 173 -20.87 1.69 6.08
C LEU A 173 -19.91 2.41 7.04
N PRO A 174 -19.48 1.76 8.14
CA PRO A 174 -18.51 2.34 9.06
C PRO A 174 -17.19 2.71 8.35
N GLY A 175 -16.57 3.82 8.73
CA GLY A 175 -15.32 4.28 8.10
C GLY A 175 -14.12 3.33 8.28
N THR A 176 -14.16 2.48 9.29
CA THR A 176 -13.17 1.42 9.58
C THR A 176 -13.47 0.11 8.83
N PHE A 177 -14.60 0.04 8.15
CA PHE A 177 -14.96 -1.07 7.27
C PHE A 177 -14.52 -0.76 5.85
N VAL A 178 -13.87 -1.72 5.21
CA VAL A 178 -13.36 -1.61 3.83
C VAL A 178 -14.44 -1.18 2.83
N GLY A 179 -15.70 -1.58 3.05
CA GLY A 179 -16.82 -1.21 2.19
C GLY A 179 -17.01 0.30 2.04
N SER A 180 -16.70 1.10 3.07
CA SER A 180 -16.79 2.57 2.98
C SER A 180 -15.76 3.17 2.01
N LYS A 181 -14.61 2.50 1.80
CA LYS A 181 -13.49 2.96 0.95
C LYS A 181 -13.18 2.02 -0.22
N ILE A 182 -14.04 1.05 -0.50
CA ILE A 182 -13.77 -0.04 -1.46
C ILE A 182 -13.45 0.47 -2.87
N HIS A 183 -14.04 1.60 -3.26
CA HIS A 183 -13.88 2.23 -4.56
C HIS A 183 -12.43 2.67 -4.83
N TYR A 184 -11.67 3.13 -3.82
CA TYR A 184 -10.24 3.44 -3.98
C TYR A 184 -9.41 2.19 -4.29
N PHE A 185 -9.65 1.11 -3.54
CA PHE A 185 -8.97 -0.15 -3.77
C PHE A 185 -9.33 -0.72 -5.14
N LEU A 186 -10.60 -0.66 -5.54
CA LEU A 186 -11.06 -1.18 -6.83
C LEU A 186 -10.56 -0.36 -8.02
N ALA A 187 -10.49 0.97 -7.91
CA ALA A 187 -9.85 1.81 -8.92
C ALA A 187 -8.39 1.35 -9.14
N GLY A 188 -7.69 1.07 -8.03
CA GLY A 188 -6.38 0.43 -8.05
C GLY A 188 -6.38 -0.92 -8.75
N VAL A 189 -7.26 -1.85 -8.35
CA VAL A 189 -7.37 -3.20 -8.92
C VAL A 189 -7.58 -3.14 -10.43
N VAL A 190 -8.56 -2.37 -10.89
CA VAL A 190 -8.89 -2.23 -12.32
C VAL A 190 -7.67 -1.74 -13.10
N LEU A 191 -7.02 -0.66 -12.64
CA LEU A 191 -5.88 -0.11 -13.35
C LEU A 191 -4.61 -0.95 -13.22
N GLY A 192 -4.47 -1.72 -12.15
CA GLY A 192 -3.42 -2.74 -12.00
C GLY A 192 -3.56 -3.86 -13.03
N LEU A 193 -4.79 -4.34 -13.28
CA LEU A 193 -5.09 -5.30 -14.35
C LEU A 193 -4.89 -4.70 -15.76
N VAL A 194 -5.22 -3.42 -15.94
CA VAL A 194 -4.91 -2.74 -17.21
C VAL A 194 -3.39 -2.68 -17.42
N ARG A 195 -2.63 -2.37 -16.37
CA ARG A 195 -1.17 -2.25 -16.42
C ARG A 195 -0.46 -3.55 -16.81
N THR A 196 -0.99 -4.72 -16.44
CA THR A 196 -0.40 -6.02 -16.83
C THR A 196 -0.56 -6.30 -18.32
N ARG A 197 -1.58 -5.74 -18.97
CA ARG A 197 -1.86 -5.91 -20.41
C ARG A 197 -1.18 -4.86 -21.27
N VAL A 198 -0.98 -3.66 -20.72
CA VAL A 198 -0.33 -2.54 -21.38
C VAL A 198 1.20 -2.63 -21.17
N VAL A 199 1.85 -3.52 -21.93
CA VAL A 199 3.32 -3.75 -21.87
C VAL A 199 4.02 -3.43 -23.19
N ALA A 200 3.36 -3.59 -24.34
CA ALA A 200 3.94 -3.36 -25.66
C ALA A 200 3.28 -2.16 -26.36
N GLY A 201 4.08 -1.17 -26.77
CA GLY A 201 3.64 -0.10 -27.69
C GLY A 201 3.27 1.25 -27.07
N VAL A 202 3.45 1.45 -25.75
CA VAL A 202 3.18 2.77 -25.17
C VAL A 202 4.33 3.73 -25.47
N ASN A 203 4.00 4.89 -26.02
CA ASN A 203 4.98 5.94 -26.25
C ASN A 203 5.38 6.62 -24.92
N MET A 204 6.63 6.42 -24.51
CA MET A 204 7.18 6.96 -23.26
C MET A 204 7.23 8.49 -23.23
N THR A 205 7.34 9.16 -24.39
CA THR A 205 7.32 10.63 -24.44
C THR A 205 5.91 11.15 -24.15
N THR A 206 4.88 10.55 -24.77
CA THR A 206 3.48 10.86 -24.47
C THR A 206 3.16 10.66 -22.99
N LEU A 207 3.62 9.55 -22.38
CA LEU A 207 3.45 9.34 -20.95
C LEU A 207 4.15 10.39 -20.10
N ALA A 208 5.37 10.81 -20.47
CA ALA A 208 6.07 11.86 -19.76
C ALA A 208 5.33 13.21 -19.82
N PHE A 209 4.73 13.55 -20.96
CA PHE A 209 3.86 14.72 -21.09
C PHE A 209 2.59 14.61 -20.25
N LEU A 210 1.93 13.45 -20.24
CA LEU A 210 0.75 13.21 -19.40
C LEU A 210 1.09 13.32 -17.91
N GLN A 211 2.21 12.72 -17.48
CA GLN A 211 2.69 12.85 -16.10
C GLN A 211 3.02 14.30 -15.74
N ALA A 212 3.69 15.04 -16.63
CA ALA A 212 3.97 16.46 -16.43
C ALA A 212 2.68 17.29 -16.33
N GLY A 213 1.68 17.00 -17.16
CA GLY A 213 0.37 17.63 -17.12
C GLY A 213 -0.37 17.37 -15.81
N VAL A 214 -0.35 16.12 -15.31
CA VAL A 214 -0.93 15.77 -14.01
C VAL A 214 -0.19 16.48 -12.86
N ILE A 215 1.14 16.54 -12.89
CA ILE A 215 1.92 17.29 -11.90
C ILE A 215 1.57 18.77 -11.95
N ALA A 216 1.51 19.36 -13.15
CA ALA A 216 1.16 20.76 -13.33
C ALA A 216 -0.26 21.06 -12.81
N LEU A 217 -1.23 20.18 -13.06
CA LEU A 217 -2.58 20.29 -12.52
C LEU A 217 -2.56 20.26 -10.99
N VAL A 218 -1.88 19.28 -10.38
CA VAL A 218 -1.77 19.18 -8.91
C VAL A 218 -1.10 20.43 -8.33
N LEU A 219 -0.04 20.93 -8.95
CA LEU A 219 0.62 22.16 -8.50
C LEU A 219 -0.27 23.39 -8.67
N ALA A 220 -1.07 23.48 -9.73
CA ALA A 220 -2.01 24.57 -9.95
C ALA A 220 -3.15 24.57 -8.92
N VAL A 221 -3.63 23.39 -8.51
CA VAL A 221 -4.59 23.23 -7.41
C VAL A 221 -3.95 23.65 -6.08
N ILE A 222 -2.73 23.19 -5.78
CA ILE A 222 -2.00 23.57 -4.56
C ILE A 222 -1.73 25.09 -4.50
N ALA A 223 -1.43 25.71 -5.63
CA ALA A 223 -1.17 27.14 -5.74
C ALA A 223 -2.44 28.01 -5.73
N GLY A 224 -3.64 27.41 -5.72
CA GLY A 224 -4.92 28.12 -5.78
C GLY A 224 -5.22 28.75 -7.15
N VAL A 225 -4.52 28.34 -8.20
CA VAL A 225 -4.77 28.79 -9.58
C VAL A 225 -5.99 28.07 -10.18
N VAL A 226 -6.16 26.79 -9.82
CA VAL A 226 -7.32 25.98 -10.18
C VAL A 226 -8.08 25.67 -8.90
N ASP A 227 -9.29 26.19 -8.78
CA ASP A 227 -10.16 25.88 -7.65
C ASP A 227 -10.85 24.54 -7.87
N VAL A 228 -10.80 23.69 -6.84
CA VAL A 228 -11.41 22.36 -6.85
C VAL A 228 -12.15 22.21 -5.53
N ASP A 229 -13.48 22.19 -5.60
CA ASP A 229 -14.31 21.91 -4.45
C ASP A 229 -14.24 20.41 -4.11
N LEU A 230 -13.49 20.10 -3.05
CA LEU A 230 -13.38 18.75 -2.51
C LEU A 230 -14.45 18.45 -1.44
N GLY A 231 -15.32 19.43 -1.14
CA GLY A 231 -16.32 19.35 -0.10
C GLY A 231 -15.72 19.12 1.28
N SER A 232 -16.39 18.31 2.08
CA SER A 232 -15.91 17.86 3.38
C SER A 232 -14.95 16.66 3.28
N LYS A 233 -14.15 16.42 4.34
CA LYS A 233 -13.34 15.19 4.49
C LYS A 233 -14.15 13.92 4.21
N ARG A 234 -15.44 13.91 4.60
CA ARG A 234 -16.35 12.78 4.36
C ARG A 234 -16.71 12.66 2.88
N GLU A 235 -17.08 13.75 2.22
CA GLU A 235 -17.45 13.74 0.79
C GLU A 235 -16.27 13.33 -0.07
N LEU A 236 -15.09 13.90 0.19
CA LEU A 236 -13.83 13.53 -0.46
C LEU A 236 -13.64 12.00 -0.50
N TYR A 237 -13.89 11.32 0.62
CA TYR A 237 -13.77 9.88 0.80
C TYR A 237 -14.92 9.03 0.24
N LEU A 238 -16.02 9.63 -0.21
CA LEU A 238 -17.18 8.93 -0.76
C LEU A 238 -17.32 9.11 -2.28
N THR A 239 -16.68 10.13 -2.83
CA THR A 239 -16.75 10.49 -4.24
C THR A 239 -15.98 9.51 -5.13
N LEU A 240 -16.60 9.05 -6.20
CA LEU A 240 -15.98 8.12 -7.16
C LEU A 240 -14.90 8.81 -8.02
N GLU A 241 -15.04 10.10 -8.26
CA GLU A 241 -14.12 10.91 -9.06
C GLU A 241 -12.72 10.98 -8.44
N THR A 242 -12.63 11.17 -7.12
CA THR A 242 -11.35 11.21 -6.40
C THR A 242 -10.66 9.85 -6.41
N ALA A 243 -11.42 8.75 -6.32
CA ALA A 243 -10.88 7.40 -6.51
C ALA A 243 -10.43 7.13 -7.94
N GLY A 244 -11.18 7.62 -8.94
CA GLY A 244 -10.78 7.58 -10.34
C GLY A 244 -9.47 8.33 -10.59
N PHE A 245 -9.36 9.55 -10.07
CA PHE A 245 -8.15 10.36 -10.14
C PHE A 245 -6.96 9.68 -9.46
N ALA A 246 -7.12 9.20 -8.22
CA ALA A 246 -6.08 8.46 -7.50
C ALA A 246 -5.62 7.21 -8.29
N GLY A 247 -6.58 6.50 -8.87
CA GLY A 247 -6.32 5.36 -9.77
C GLY A 247 -5.46 5.76 -10.95
N ILE A 248 -5.91 6.75 -11.73
CA ILE A 248 -5.22 7.24 -12.93
C ILE A 248 -3.82 7.75 -12.57
N PHE A 249 -3.69 8.48 -11.47
CA PHE A 249 -2.41 8.94 -10.95
C PHE A 249 -1.46 7.77 -10.71
N VAL A 250 -1.88 6.76 -9.93
CA VAL A 250 -1.06 5.56 -9.66
C VAL A 250 -0.72 4.82 -10.94
N PHE A 251 -1.67 4.68 -11.87
CA PHE A 251 -1.46 4.03 -13.16
C PHE A 251 -0.40 4.76 -14.01
N LEU A 252 -0.53 6.07 -14.19
CA LEU A 252 0.41 6.87 -14.98
C LEU A 252 1.82 6.81 -14.40
N PHE A 253 1.96 6.92 -13.08
CA PHE A 253 3.25 6.84 -12.40
C PHE A 253 3.77 5.42 -12.14
N SER A 254 3.04 4.38 -12.61
CA SER A 254 3.56 3.01 -12.68
C SER A 254 4.48 2.78 -13.88
N PHE A 255 4.60 3.76 -14.78
CA PHE A 255 5.53 3.75 -15.90
C PHE A 255 6.75 4.61 -15.60
N ASP A 256 7.94 4.01 -15.57
CA ASP A 256 9.19 4.67 -15.22
C ASP A 256 9.79 5.50 -16.38
N THR A 257 9.12 6.57 -16.74
CA THR A 257 9.64 7.63 -17.63
C THR A 257 10.86 8.34 -17.02
N ALA A 258 11.57 9.14 -17.82
CA ALA A 258 12.67 9.97 -17.30
C ALA A 258 12.22 10.94 -16.19
N LEU A 259 11.03 11.51 -16.30
CA LEU A 259 10.46 12.44 -15.32
C LEU A 259 10.15 11.73 -13.99
N SER A 260 9.41 10.62 -14.05
CA SER A 260 9.05 9.84 -12.87
C SER A 260 10.27 9.28 -12.14
N LYS A 261 11.28 8.75 -12.86
CA LYS A 261 12.54 8.31 -12.25
C LYS A 261 13.29 9.45 -11.54
N ARG A 262 13.31 10.65 -12.13
CA ARG A 262 14.00 11.81 -11.52
C ARG A 262 13.31 12.29 -10.25
N LEU A 263 11.98 12.37 -10.26
CA LEU A 263 11.21 12.91 -9.14
C LEU A 263 10.93 11.87 -8.04
N LEU A 264 10.50 10.67 -8.43
CA LEU A 264 10.02 9.63 -7.52
C LEU A 264 11.03 8.49 -7.32
N GLY A 265 11.92 8.26 -8.28
CA GLY A 265 12.98 7.24 -8.21
C GLY A 265 14.31 7.72 -7.60
N ASN A 266 14.37 8.94 -7.05
CA ASN A 266 15.59 9.41 -6.40
C ASN A 266 15.81 8.71 -5.04
N ARG A 267 17.06 8.70 -4.56
CA ARG A 267 17.44 7.97 -3.34
C ARG A 267 16.65 8.38 -2.10
N LEU A 268 16.34 9.68 -1.95
CA LEU A 268 15.63 10.19 -0.78
C LEU A 268 14.16 9.77 -0.80
N THR A 269 13.47 9.97 -1.92
CA THR A 269 12.06 9.57 -2.07
C THR A 269 11.91 8.06 -1.92
N MET A 270 12.85 7.27 -2.46
CA MET A 270 12.84 5.82 -2.26
C MET A 270 13.08 5.41 -0.81
N LEU A 271 14.02 6.06 -0.10
CA LEU A 271 14.28 5.78 1.31
C LEU A 271 13.02 6.00 2.15
N ILE A 272 12.35 7.14 1.97
CA ILE A 272 11.11 7.47 2.67
C ILE A 272 9.98 6.52 2.21
N GLY A 273 9.95 6.15 0.93
CA GLY A 273 9.00 5.20 0.37
C GLY A 273 9.13 3.78 0.94
N GLU A 274 10.35 3.32 1.20
CA GLU A 274 10.63 2.02 1.82
C GLU A 274 10.15 1.97 3.27
N CYS A 275 10.45 3.00 4.07
CA CYS A 275 9.99 3.09 5.47
C CYS A 275 8.62 3.79 5.62
N SER A 276 7.88 4.02 4.54
CA SER A 276 6.62 4.79 4.52
C SER A 276 5.58 4.27 5.50
N PHE A 277 5.54 2.95 5.73
CA PHE A 277 4.64 2.35 6.71
C PHE A 277 5.03 2.72 8.15
N SER A 278 6.31 2.64 8.48
CA SER A 278 6.83 3.10 9.77
C SER A 278 6.65 4.62 9.96
N VAL A 279 6.82 5.44 8.90
CA VAL A 279 6.54 6.89 8.94
C VAL A 279 5.08 7.14 9.28
N TYR A 280 4.16 6.41 8.63
CA TYR A 280 2.73 6.52 8.88
C TYR A 280 2.34 6.17 10.32
N LEU A 281 2.97 5.17 10.92
CA LEU A 281 2.64 4.76 12.29
C LEU A 281 3.20 5.70 13.35
N LEU A 282 4.39 6.26 13.14
CA LEU A 282 5.13 7.01 14.16
C LEU A 282 4.92 8.53 14.09
N ASN A 283 4.34 9.07 13.03
CA ASN A 283 4.19 10.52 12.87
C ASN A 283 3.44 11.17 14.05
N ILE A 284 2.27 10.66 14.43
CA ILE A 284 1.47 11.25 15.51
C ILE A 284 2.17 11.09 16.88
N PRO A 285 2.66 9.90 17.29
CA PRO A 285 3.43 9.77 18.53
C PRO A 285 4.62 10.72 18.64
N ILE A 286 5.35 10.93 17.54
CA ILE A 286 6.52 11.81 17.53
C ILE A 286 6.12 13.29 17.58
N ILE A 287 5.06 13.68 16.87
CA ILE A 287 4.50 15.03 16.97
C ILE A 287 4.00 15.28 18.40
N TYR A 288 3.28 14.33 19.00
CA TYR A 288 2.83 14.41 20.39
C TYR A 288 4.00 14.57 21.36
N ALA A 289 5.03 13.72 21.26
CA ALA A 289 6.22 13.83 22.11
C ALA A 289 6.93 15.17 21.94
N ALA A 290 7.01 15.71 20.71
CA ALA A 290 7.57 17.02 20.45
C ALA A 290 6.74 18.13 21.14
N LEU A 291 5.42 18.07 21.07
CA LEU A 291 4.53 19.02 21.74
C LEU A 291 4.67 18.98 23.27
N VAL A 292 4.78 17.79 23.86
CA VAL A 292 5.03 17.62 25.31
C VAL A 292 6.39 18.22 25.71
N VAL A 293 7.45 17.97 24.94
CA VAL A 293 8.79 18.52 25.22
C VAL A 293 8.84 20.04 25.02
N MET A 294 8.04 20.56 24.08
CA MET A 294 7.98 21.97 23.76
C MET A 294 7.22 22.80 24.80
N ASP A 295 6.58 22.17 25.79
CA ASP A 295 5.74 22.72 26.86
C ASP A 295 5.52 24.26 26.82
N GLY A 296 4.33 24.67 26.38
CA GLY A 296 3.92 26.08 26.31
C GLY A 296 4.48 26.88 25.12
N MET A 297 5.41 26.34 24.32
CA MET A 297 5.84 26.98 23.07
C MET A 297 4.77 26.85 21.97
N GLN A 298 4.45 27.98 21.34
CA GLN A 298 3.54 27.99 20.20
C GLN A 298 4.14 27.23 19.00
N PRO A 299 3.38 26.34 18.34
CA PRO A 299 3.79 25.69 17.10
C PRO A 299 4.18 26.73 16.03
N ARG A 300 5.30 26.49 15.35
CA ARG A 300 5.81 27.38 14.29
C ARG A 300 6.35 26.56 13.11
N PRO A 301 6.24 27.04 11.87
CA PRO A 301 6.76 26.33 10.69
C PRO A 301 8.24 25.93 10.81
N ALA A 302 9.06 26.73 11.49
CA ALA A 302 10.48 26.44 11.71
C ALA A 302 10.73 25.16 12.52
N LEU A 303 9.80 24.77 13.39
CA LEU A 303 9.90 23.56 14.22
C LEU A 303 9.33 22.31 13.51
N ALA A 304 8.55 22.49 12.44
CA ALA A 304 8.00 21.38 11.67
C ALA A 304 9.08 20.57 10.95
N LEU A 305 10.11 21.23 10.42
CA LEU A 305 11.24 20.58 9.72
C LEU A 305 12.02 19.61 10.62
N PRO A 306 12.51 20.01 11.82
CA PRO A 306 13.18 19.07 12.71
C PRO A 306 12.26 17.95 13.19
N ILE A 307 10.98 18.20 13.47
CA ILE A 307 10.02 17.14 13.86
C ILE A 307 9.83 16.13 12.71
N GLY A 308 9.68 16.62 11.48
CA GLY A 308 9.60 15.76 10.29
C GLY A 308 10.87 14.93 10.06
N ALA A 309 12.04 15.54 10.25
CA ALA A 309 13.32 14.83 10.14
C ALA A 309 13.47 13.75 11.22
N ILE A 310 13.11 14.04 12.48
CA ILE A 310 13.09 13.07 13.58
C ILE A 310 12.11 11.94 13.27
N THR A 311 10.92 12.27 12.72
CA THR A 311 9.93 11.28 12.29
C THR A 311 10.50 10.31 11.27
N ILE A 312 11.17 10.82 10.23
CA ILE A 312 11.79 10.00 9.19
C ILE A 312 12.93 9.15 9.78
N ALA A 313 13.77 9.72 10.64
CA ALA A 313 14.89 9.01 11.27
C ALA A 313 14.42 7.87 12.19
N ALA A 314 13.41 8.14 13.03
CA ALA A 314 12.80 7.13 13.89
C ALA A 314 12.11 6.03 13.07
N ALA A 315 11.36 6.41 12.02
CA ALA A 315 10.74 5.47 11.11
C ALA A 315 11.75 4.60 10.37
N TRP A 316 12.87 5.17 9.93
CA TRP A 316 13.95 4.39 9.29
C TRP A 316 14.58 3.40 10.27
N SER A 317 14.77 3.82 11.53
CA SER A 317 15.29 2.95 12.59
C SER A 317 14.33 1.79 12.87
N MET A 318 13.04 2.07 13.03
CA MET A 318 11.99 1.05 13.20
C MET A 318 11.91 0.12 11.98
N TYR A 319 12.00 0.66 10.77
CA TYR A 319 12.01 -0.13 9.54
C TYR A 319 13.16 -1.14 9.52
N ARG A 320 14.37 -0.71 9.87
CA ARG A 320 15.58 -1.55 9.88
C ARG A 320 15.59 -2.57 11.01
N LEU A 321 15.16 -2.18 12.21
CA LEU A 321 15.30 -2.99 13.42
C LEU A 321 14.09 -3.90 13.68
N VAL A 322 12.91 -3.51 13.24
CA VAL A 322 11.64 -4.21 13.55
C VAL A 322 10.98 -4.73 12.29
N GLU A 323 10.69 -3.83 11.34
CA GLU A 323 9.88 -4.17 10.16
C GLU A 323 10.58 -5.21 9.27
N MET A 324 11.84 -4.96 8.88
CA MET A 324 12.60 -5.84 8.00
C MET A 324 12.92 -7.22 8.61
N PRO A 325 13.42 -7.32 9.86
CA PRO A 325 13.64 -8.61 10.51
C PRO A 325 12.34 -9.37 10.75
N GLY A 326 11.29 -8.67 11.22
CA GLY A 326 9.97 -9.26 11.46
C GLY A 326 9.32 -9.79 10.18
N ASN A 327 9.43 -9.05 9.08
CA ASN A 327 8.95 -9.48 7.77
C ASN A 327 9.65 -10.77 7.33
N THR A 328 10.98 -10.81 7.47
CA THR A 328 11.78 -11.99 7.12
C THR A 328 11.43 -13.20 8.00
N ALA A 329 11.28 -13.00 9.30
CA ALA A 329 10.92 -14.05 10.26
C ALA A 329 9.53 -14.62 9.97
N LEU A 330 8.52 -13.76 9.80
CA LEU A 330 7.15 -14.18 9.47
C LEU A 330 7.07 -14.90 8.13
N ARG A 331 7.82 -14.44 7.12
CA ARG A 331 7.89 -15.13 5.82
C ARG A 331 8.46 -16.53 5.94
N ARG A 332 9.55 -16.69 6.68
CA ARG A 332 10.18 -18.01 6.92
C ARG A 332 9.25 -18.94 7.69
N LEU A 333 8.64 -18.44 8.77
CA LEU A 333 7.71 -19.21 9.59
C LEU A 333 6.47 -19.63 8.80
N GLY A 334 5.81 -18.67 8.16
CA GLY A 334 4.60 -18.94 7.36
C GLY A 334 4.87 -19.89 6.20
N THR A 335 6.03 -19.77 5.53
CA THR A 335 6.41 -20.69 4.45
C THR A 335 6.61 -22.12 4.98
N ARG A 336 7.23 -22.28 6.16
CA ARG A 336 7.43 -23.60 6.78
C ARG A 336 6.13 -24.24 7.27
N LEU A 337 5.19 -23.44 7.77
CA LEU A 337 3.94 -23.94 8.37
C LEU A 337 2.84 -24.21 7.34
N LEU A 338 2.70 -23.35 6.33
CA LEU A 338 1.53 -23.37 5.43
C LEU A 338 1.80 -24.00 4.06
N LEU A 339 3.08 -24.14 3.67
CA LEU A 339 3.45 -24.67 2.36
C LEU A 339 4.13 -26.03 2.50
N PRO A 340 3.83 -26.99 1.61
CA PRO A 340 4.50 -28.28 1.63
C PRO A 340 6.02 -28.13 1.42
N PRO A 341 6.85 -29.02 1.98
CA PRO A 341 8.29 -29.03 1.74
C PRO A 341 8.56 -29.06 0.23
N ARG A 342 9.49 -28.23 -0.25
CA ARG A 342 9.95 -28.34 -1.64
C ARG A 342 10.50 -29.74 -1.83
N THR A 343 9.79 -30.58 -2.59
CA THR A 343 10.37 -31.81 -3.12
C THR A 343 11.60 -31.41 -3.94
N ALA A 344 12.78 -31.90 -3.54
CA ALA A 344 13.98 -31.72 -4.33
C ALA A 344 13.71 -32.18 -5.77
N PRO A 345 14.24 -31.49 -6.79
CA PRO A 345 14.13 -32.00 -8.16
C PRO A 345 14.71 -33.41 -8.18
N VAL A 346 13.89 -34.38 -8.59
CA VAL A 346 14.35 -35.75 -8.83
C VAL A 346 15.51 -35.64 -9.82
N PRO A 347 16.73 -36.12 -9.48
CA PRO A 347 17.81 -36.10 -10.44
C PRO A 347 17.36 -36.89 -11.66
N SER A 348 17.34 -36.21 -12.81
CA SER A 348 17.06 -36.81 -14.11
C SER A 348 17.96 -38.04 -14.25
N SER A 349 17.38 -39.23 -14.16
CA SER A 349 18.09 -40.48 -14.38
C SER A 349 18.72 -40.42 -15.76
N ALA A 350 20.03 -40.60 -15.79
CA ALA A 350 20.88 -40.55 -16.97
C ALA A 350 20.24 -41.24 -18.18
N VAL A 351 20.01 -40.48 -19.25
CA VAL A 351 19.88 -41.04 -20.58
C VAL A 351 21.29 -41.51 -20.96
N THR A 352 21.57 -42.79 -20.74
CA THR A 352 22.73 -43.47 -21.31
C THR A 352 22.66 -43.34 -22.83
N SER A 353 23.48 -42.47 -23.41
CA SER A 353 23.73 -42.40 -24.84
C SER A 353 24.48 -43.65 -25.27
N VAL A 354 23.83 -44.50 -26.06
CA VAL A 354 24.50 -45.54 -26.85
C VAL A 354 25.19 -44.83 -28.04
N PRO A 355 26.51 -44.98 -28.24
CA PRO A 355 27.16 -44.51 -29.45
C PRO A 355 27.03 -45.59 -30.53
N THR A 356 26.43 -45.26 -31.67
CA THR A 356 26.59 -46.07 -32.89
C THR A 356 27.06 -45.19 -34.03
N ASP A 357 28.13 -45.69 -34.62
CA ASP A 357 29.03 -45.11 -35.59
C ASP A 357 28.41 -44.69 -36.92
N VAL A 358 29.17 -43.80 -37.55
CA VAL A 358 29.09 -43.25 -38.90
C VAL A 358 29.13 -44.34 -39.99
N GLN A 359 28.33 -44.17 -41.04
CA GLN A 359 28.73 -44.43 -42.44
C GLN A 359 27.87 -43.59 -43.43
N PRO A 360 28.48 -42.86 -44.39
CA PRO A 360 27.78 -42.23 -45.50
C PRO A 360 27.89 -43.09 -46.77
N GLY A 361 26.79 -43.35 -47.46
CA GLY A 361 26.84 -44.19 -48.67
C GLY A 361 25.60 -44.19 -49.55
N ARG A 362 25.63 -43.29 -50.55
CA ARG A 362 25.12 -43.39 -51.94
C ARG A 362 23.62 -43.67 -52.23
N THR A 363 23.08 -42.72 -53.00
CA THR A 363 22.02 -42.79 -54.03
C THR A 363 22.19 -43.96 -55.02
N PRO A 364 21.17 -44.31 -55.85
CA PRO A 364 20.08 -43.48 -56.41
C PRO A 364 18.67 -43.76 -55.91
#